data_AF-A0A7X9TB08-F1
#
_entry.id   AF-A0A7X9TB08-F1
#
_cell.length_a   1.000
_cell.length_b   1.000
_cell.length_c   1.000
_cell.angle_alpha   90.00
_cell.angle_beta   90.00
_cell.angle_gamma   90.00
#
_symmetry.space_group_name_H-M   'P 1'
#
loop_
_entity.id
_entity.type
_entity.pdbx_description
1 polymer ?
#
loop_
_entity_poly.entity_id
_entity_poly.type
_entity_poly.pdbx_seq_one_letter_code
_entity_poly.pdbx_strand_id
1 'polypeptide(L)'
;MGAYVSLEGRIEQTKDGYYDALARSSVGWGDGTNDYAPIVTYLLGCIVACYRTLDERLALAGTRGATKADRVWAVFQKRLGKITKDDIRNECPDVSVRTIERALADLSRRGLIRKVDAGPATGYVRVSKS
;
A
#
# COMPACT_ATOMS: atom_id res chain seq x y z
N MET A 1 -3.44 2.60 19.74
CA MET A 1 -3.47 1.13 19.86
C MET A 1 -3.04 0.55 18.52
N GLY A 2 -1.92 -0.16 18.46
CA GLY A 2 -1.35 -0.65 17.20
C GLY A 2 -2.32 -1.56 16.45
N ALA A 3 -2.41 -1.40 15.13
CA ALA A 3 -3.26 -2.20 14.27
C ALA A 3 -2.67 -3.60 14.06
N TYR A 4 -2.76 -4.47 15.06
CA TYR A 4 -2.49 -5.89 14.84
C TYR A 4 -3.61 -6.47 13.96
N VAL A 5 -3.25 -7.01 12.79
CA VAL A 5 -4.16 -7.83 11.99
C VAL A 5 -3.86 -9.28 12.35
N SER A 6 -4.82 -9.96 12.98
CA SER A 6 -4.64 -11.34 13.43
C SER A 6 -4.73 -12.30 12.24
N LEU A 7 -3.66 -13.06 12.02
CA LEU A 7 -3.63 -14.15 11.03
C LEU A 7 -4.60 -15.27 11.43
N GLU A 8 -4.63 -15.64 12.72
CA GLU A 8 -5.56 -16.64 13.25
C GLU A 8 -7.01 -16.22 13.03
N GLY A 9 -7.32 -14.94 13.24
CA GLY A 9 -8.64 -14.39 12.96
C GLY A 9 -9.02 -14.49 11.48
N ARG A 10 -8.05 -14.34 10.57
CA ARG A 10 -8.28 -14.53 9.13
C ARG A 10 -8.52 -16.00 8.77
N ILE A 11 -7.80 -16.91 9.41
CA ILE A 11 -7.98 -18.35 9.22
C ILE A 11 -9.36 -18.79 9.73
N GLU A 12 -9.77 -18.34 10.92
CA GLU A 12 -11.10 -18.66 11.46
C GLU A 12 -12.24 -18.11 10.57
N GLN A 13 -12.09 -16.91 9.99
CA GLN A 13 -13.05 -16.36 9.03
C GLN A 13 -13.13 -17.13 7.71
N THR A 14 -12.05 -17.84 7.35
CA THR A 14 -11.94 -18.58 6.08
C THR A 14 -11.69 -20.07 6.34
N LYS A 15 -12.30 -20.58 7.41
CA LYS A 15 -12.11 -21.92 7.95
C LYS A 15 -12.43 -23.03 6.95
N ASP A 16 -13.46 -22.85 6.15
CA ASP A 16 -13.80 -23.81 5.09
C ASP A 16 -12.69 -23.90 4.03
N GLY A 17 -12.11 -22.76 3.65
CA GLY A 17 -10.98 -22.72 2.71
C GLY A 17 -9.70 -23.32 3.30
N TYR A 18 -9.47 -23.15 4.60
CA TYR A 18 -8.40 -23.83 5.32
C TYR A 18 -8.56 -25.36 5.25
N TYR A 19 -9.75 -25.87 5.58
CA TYR A 19 -9.98 -27.31 5.58
C TYR A 19 -9.98 -27.91 4.18
N ASP A 20 -10.48 -27.20 3.16
CA ASP A 20 -10.36 -27.62 1.76
C ASP A 20 -8.89 -27.74 1.32
N ALA A 21 -8.09 -26.70 1.57
CA ALA A 21 -6.68 -26.69 1.22
C ALA A 21 -5.91 -27.80 1.95
N LEU A 22 -6.23 -28.03 3.23
CA LEU A 22 -5.64 -29.10 4.02
C LEU A 22 -6.04 -30.49 3.49
N ALA A 23 -7.32 -30.69 3.18
CA ALA A 23 -7.81 -31.96 2.65
C ALA A 23 -7.11 -32.30 1.33
N ARG A 24 -7.04 -31.32 0.41
CA ARG A 24 -6.33 -31.47 -0.87
C ARG A 24 -4.84 -31.75 -0.69
N SER A 25 -4.21 -31.14 0.31
CA SER A 25 -2.79 -31.35 0.61
C SER A 25 -2.50 -32.65 1.37
N SER A 26 -3.53 -33.33 1.86
CA SER A 26 -3.42 -34.59 2.60
C SER A 26 -3.74 -35.81 1.73
N VAL A 27 -4.26 -35.60 0.51
CA VAL A 27 -4.44 -36.67 -0.47
C VAL A 27 -3.06 -37.23 -0.81
N GLY A 28 -2.89 -38.54 -0.66
CA GLY A 28 -1.61 -39.20 -0.93
C GLY A 28 -0.58 -39.08 0.21
N TRP A 29 -1.02 -38.84 1.44
CA TRP A 29 -0.10 -38.72 2.59
C TRP A 29 0.59 -40.04 2.93
N GLY A 30 -0.14 -41.16 2.85
CA GLY A 30 0.38 -42.48 3.24
C GLY A 30 1.44 -43.04 2.29
N ASP A 31 1.37 -42.68 1.03
CA ASP A 31 2.28 -43.03 -0.06
C ASP A 31 3.31 -41.91 -0.38
N GLY A 32 3.24 -40.77 0.33
CA GLY A 32 4.17 -39.65 0.16
C GLY A 32 4.04 -38.93 -1.18
N THR A 33 2.93 -39.09 -1.89
CA THR A 33 2.65 -38.41 -3.16
C THR A 33 1.82 -37.14 -2.97
N ASN A 34 1.67 -36.68 -1.73
CA ASN A 34 0.87 -35.52 -1.39
C ASN A 34 1.48 -34.22 -1.91
N ASP A 35 0.62 -33.30 -2.32
CA ASP A 35 1.01 -31.98 -2.80
C ASP A 35 0.75 -30.92 -1.73
N TYR A 36 1.79 -30.23 -1.26
CA TYR A 36 1.66 -29.16 -0.27
C TYR A 36 1.30 -27.80 -0.88
N ALA A 37 1.31 -27.67 -2.21
CA ALA A 37 1.00 -26.41 -2.88
C ALA A 37 -0.36 -25.81 -2.45
N PRO A 38 -1.45 -26.57 -2.24
CA PRO A 38 -2.75 -26.00 -1.85
C PRO A 38 -2.69 -25.31 -0.47
N ILE A 39 -2.14 -25.97 0.56
CA ILE A 39 -2.08 -25.41 1.92
C ILE A 39 -1.10 -24.22 2.00
N VAL A 40 0.04 -24.30 1.30
CA VAL A 40 1.01 -23.19 1.24
C VAL A 40 0.40 -21.97 0.54
N THR A 41 -0.31 -22.20 -0.56
CA THR A 41 -0.99 -21.12 -1.31
C THR A 41 -2.06 -20.45 -0.47
N TYR A 42 -2.86 -21.23 0.26
CA TYR A 42 -3.85 -20.70 1.19
C TYR A 42 -3.21 -19.79 2.25
N LEU A 43 -2.16 -20.26 2.93
CA LEU A 43 -1.46 -19.49 3.97
C LEU A 43 -0.86 -18.19 3.44
N LEU A 44 -0.22 -18.23 2.26
CA LEU A 44 0.29 -17.03 1.61
C LEU A 44 -0.83 -16.05 1.25
N GLY A 45 -1.98 -16.56 0.81
CA GLY A 45 -3.18 -15.76 0.59
C GLY A 45 -3.67 -15.04 1.85
N CYS A 46 -3.69 -15.74 3.00
CA CYS A 46 -4.02 -15.15 4.29
C CYS A 46 -3.03 -14.04 4.68
N ILE A 47 -1.72 -14.27 4.52
CA ILE A 47 -0.69 -13.28 4.80
C ILE A 47 -0.89 -12.03 3.93
N VAL A 48 -1.05 -12.20 2.62
CA VAL A 48 -1.30 -11.09 1.69
C VAL A 48 -2.56 -10.31 2.06
N ALA A 49 -3.64 -11.00 2.42
CA ALA A 49 -4.87 -10.35 2.85
C ALA A 49 -4.67 -9.54 4.15
N CYS A 50 -3.96 -10.10 5.13
CA CYS A 50 -3.64 -9.40 6.36
C CYS A 50 -2.81 -8.13 6.10
N TYR A 51 -1.82 -8.22 5.19
CA TYR A 51 -1.04 -7.05 4.76
C TYR A 51 -1.90 -5.98 4.10
N ARG A 52 -2.82 -6.35 3.20
CA ARG A 52 -3.74 -5.39 2.56
C ARG A 52 -4.62 -4.68 3.57
N THR A 53 -5.22 -5.42 4.49
CA THR A 53 -6.04 -4.84 5.57
C THR A 53 -5.21 -3.93 6.48
N LEU A 54 -3.95 -4.27 6.74
CA LEU A 54 -3.04 -3.39 7.48
C LEU A 54 -2.77 -2.10 6.69
N ASP A 55 -2.45 -2.21 5.41
CA ASP A 55 -2.19 -1.06 4.54
C ASP A 55 -3.41 -0.14 4.42
N GLU A 56 -4.61 -0.70 4.25
CA GLU A 56 -5.88 0.03 4.28
C GLU A 56 -6.10 0.75 5.61
N ARG A 57 -5.86 0.06 6.74
CA ARG A 57 -5.97 0.66 8.08
C ARG A 57 -4.94 1.76 8.30
N LEU A 58 -3.72 1.60 7.80
CA LEU A 58 -2.67 2.61 7.85
C LEU A 58 -3.02 3.81 6.97
N ALA A 59 -3.56 3.59 5.77
CA ALA A 59 -4.07 4.65 4.91
C ALA A 59 -5.23 5.40 5.60
N LEU A 60 -6.19 4.67 6.19
CA LEU A 60 -7.32 5.26 6.92
C LEU A 60 -6.88 5.98 8.20
N ALA A 61 -5.94 5.43 8.95
CA ALA A 61 -5.33 6.09 10.11
C ALA A 61 -4.57 7.36 9.68
N GLY A 62 -3.85 7.30 8.55
CA GLY A 62 -3.26 8.46 7.88
C GLY A 62 -4.29 9.50 7.47
N THR A 63 -5.52 9.10 7.10
CA THR A 63 -6.60 10.06 6.78
C THR A 63 -7.27 10.68 8.01
N ARG A 64 -7.32 10.00 9.16
CA ARG A 64 -7.88 10.55 10.42
C ARG A 64 -6.99 11.61 11.09
N GLY A 65 -5.80 11.85 10.54
CA GLY A 65 -4.91 12.94 10.92
C GLY A 65 -4.06 13.38 9.74
N ALA A 66 -4.63 13.42 8.53
CA ALA A 66 -3.88 13.74 7.32
C ALA A 66 -3.22 15.09 7.49
N THR A 67 -1.91 15.07 7.68
CA THR A 67 -1.16 16.30 7.75
C THR A 67 -1.26 16.98 6.40
N LYS A 68 -1.05 18.29 6.36
CA LYS A 68 -0.99 19.04 5.11
C LYS A 68 -0.01 18.41 4.09
N ALA A 69 0.98 17.63 4.54
CA ALA A 69 1.91 16.89 3.69
C ALA A 69 1.32 15.60 3.09
N ASP A 70 0.45 14.88 3.81
CA ASP A 70 -0.19 13.66 3.31
C ASP A 70 -1.16 13.96 2.16
N ARG A 71 -1.82 15.11 2.21
CA ARG A 71 -2.65 15.58 1.10
C ARG A 71 -1.84 15.87 -0.16
N VAL A 72 -0.60 16.35 -0.02
CA VAL A 72 0.32 16.50 -1.16
C VAL A 72 0.62 15.15 -1.79
N TRP A 73 0.81 14.09 -1.00
CA TRP A 73 0.98 12.74 -1.53
C TRP A 73 -0.27 12.22 -2.25
N ALA A 74 -1.46 12.51 -1.73
CA ALA A 74 -2.72 12.11 -2.36
C ALA A 74 -2.89 12.69 -3.78
N VAL A 75 -2.37 13.90 -4.05
CA VAL A 75 -2.34 14.49 -5.41
C VAL A 75 -1.60 13.57 -6.40
N PHE A 76 -0.45 13.02 -6.00
CA PHE A 76 0.33 12.06 -6.80
C PHE A 76 -0.33 10.68 -6.95
N GLN A 77 -1.24 10.33 -6.06
CA GLN A 77 -2.02 9.09 -6.18
C GLN A 77 -3.20 9.24 -7.14
N LYS A 78 -3.78 10.44 -7.24
CA LYS A 78 -4.95 10.73 -8.07
C LYS A 78 -4.61 11.09 -9.52
N ARG A 79 -3.50 11.81 -9.73
CA ARG A 79 -3.08 12.25 -11.06
C ARG A 79 -1.94 11.41 -11.61
N LEU A 80 -2.07 11.04 -12.89
CA LEU A 80 -1.02 10.40 -13.67
C LEU A 80 -0.22 11.46 -14.44
N GLY A 81 1.09 11.26 -14.55
CA GLY A 81 1.97 12.16 -15.30
C GLY A 81 2.70 13.20 -14.43
N LYS A 82 3.15 14.28 -15.07
CA LYS A 82 3.92 15.37 -14.45
C LYS A 82 3.00 16.22 -13.58
N ILE A 83 3.37 16.40 -12.32
CA ILE A 83 2.66 17.26 -11.36
C ILE A 83 3.58 18.41 -10.95
N THR A 84 3.10 19.64 -11.09
CA THR A 84 3.84 20.85 -10.70
C THR A 84 3.46 21.31 -9.30
N LYS A 85 4.24 22.24 -8.73
CA LYS A 85 3.88 22.88 -7.45
C LYS A 85 2.55 23.64 -7.55
N ASP A 86 2.24 24.21 -8.72
CA ASP A 86 1.01 24.97 -8.94
C ASP A 86 -0.21 24.04 -9.01
N ASP A 87 -0.07 22.85 -9.61
CA ASP A 87 -1.11 21.82 -9.56
C ASP A 87 -1.46 21.43 -8.12
N ILE A 88 -0.44 21.22 -7.29
CA ILE A 88 -0.64 20.89 -5.87
C ILE A 88 -1.29 22.05 -5.13
N ARG A 89 -0.94 23.30 -5.43
CA ARG A 89 -1.55 24.48 -4.81
C ARG A 89 -3.03 24.61 -5.19
N ASN A 90 -3.38 24.31 -6.44
CA ASN A 90 -4.76 24.37 -6.91
C ASN A 90 -5.63 23.29 -6.26
N GLU A 91 -5.08 22.10 -6.04
CA GLU A 91 -5.82 20.99 -5.41
C GLU A 91 -5.82 21.06 -3.87
N CYS A 92 -4.81 21.72 -3.29
CA CYS A 92 -4.64 21.91 -1.84
C CYS A 92 -4.44 23.40 -1.48
N PRO A 93 -5.44 24.28 -1.67
CA PRO A 93 -5.29 25.72 -1.51
C PRO A 93 -5.01 26.18 -0.06
N ASP A 94 -5.35 25.34 0.92
CA ASP A 94 -5.13 25.59 2.34
C ASP A 94 -3.75 25.12 2.85
N VAL A 95 -2.91 24.57 1.96
CA VAL A 95 -1.54 24.16 2.25
C VAL A 95 -0.56 25.27 1.86
N SER A 96 0.24 25.73 2.82
CA SER A 96 1.28 26.73 2.53
C SER A 96 2.36 26.18 1.62
N VAL A 97 2.92 27.04 0.76
CA VAL A 97 4.01 26.67 -0.17
C VAL A 97 5.17 26.00 0.55
N ARG A 98 5.58 26.53 1.72
CA ARG A 98 6.63 25.93 2.56
C ARG A 98 6.32 24.49 2.97
N THR A 99 5.05 24.18 3.23
CA THR A 99 4.61 22.82 3.58
C THR A 99 4.63 21.90 2.36
N ILE A 100 4.21 22.41 1.19
CA ILE A 100 4.31 21.69 -0.09
C ILE A 100 5.76 21.33 -0.38
N GLU A 101 6.69 22.28 -0.25
CA GLU A 101 8.11 22.04 -0.50
C GLU A 101 8.72 21.03 0.46
N ARG A 102 8.38 21.10 1.75
CA ARG A 102 8.83 20.12 2.74
C ARG A 102 8.30 18.72 2.41
N ALA A 103 7.03 18.61 2.02
CA ALA A 103 6.42 17.34 1.63
C ALA A 103 7.09 16.77 0.36
N LEU A 104 7.31 17.60 -0.66
CA LEU A 104 8.01 17.20 -1.89
C LEU A 104 9.44 16.73 -1.62
N ALA A 105 10.17 17.42 -0.73
CA ALA A 105 11.51 17.02 -0.33
C ALA A 105 11.52 15.66 0.39
N ASP A 106 10.57 15.43 1.29
CA ASP A 106 10.43 14.14 1.99
C ASP A 106 10.06 13.01 1.02
N LEU A 107 9.05 13.22 0.17
CA LEU A 107 8.62 12.24 -0.84
C LEU A 107 9.74 11.89 -1.83
N SER A 108 10.54 12.89 -2.23
CA SER A 108 11.71 12.66 -3.09
C SER A 108 12.80 11.89 -2.36
N ARG A 109 13.07 12.19 -1.07
CA ARG A 109 14.04 11.47 -0.24
C ARG A 109 13.64 10.00 -0.06
N ARG A 110 12.34 9.73 0.08
CA ARG A 110 11.77 8.38 0.17
C ARG A 110 11.75 7.63 -1.17
N GLY A 111 12.15 8.28 -2.27
CA GLY A 111 12.17 7.67 -3.61
C GLY A 111 10.79 7.43 -4.22
N LEU A 112 9.73 8.05 -3.67
CA LEU A 112 8.36 7.89 -4.18
C LEU A 112 8.07 8.77 -5.39
N ILE A 113 8.76 9.91 -5.49
CA ILE A 113 8.66 10.85 -6.60
C ILE A 113 10.05 11.23 -7.12
N ARG A 114 10.11 11.57 -8.40
CA ARG A 114 11.30 12.03 -9.12
C ARG A 114 11.05 13.39 -9.73
N LYS A 115 12.01 14.30 -9.58
CA LYS A 115 11.99 15.59 -10.30
C LYS A 115 12.35 15.33 -11.78
N VAL A 116 11.53 15.85 -12.70
CA VAL A 116 11.71 15.64 -14.15
C VAL A 116 12.35 16.84 -14.84
N ASP A 117 12.13 18.06 -14.35
CA ASP A 117 12.60 19.30 -14.98
C ASP A 117 13.30 20.23 -13.98
N ALA A 118 14.25 21.05 -14.47
CA ALA A 118 14.91 22.10 -13.72
C ALA A 118 14.49 23.48 -14.28
N GLY A 119 13.63 24.21 -13.55
CA GLY A 119 13.16 25.55 -13.95
C GLY A 119 11.84 25.97 -13.29
N PRO A 120 11.21 27.09 -13.69
CA PRO A 120 9.89 27.50 -13.19
C PRO A 120 8.79 26.47 -13.50
N ALA A 121 8.98 25.63 -14.52
CA ALA A 121 8.13 24.48 -14.84
C ALA A 121 8.58 23.17 -14.15
N THR A 122 9.28 23.25 -13.01
CA THR A 122 9.71 22.07 -12.24
C THR A 122 8.49 21.19 -11.94
N GLY A 123 8.49 19.99 -12.51
CA GLY A 123 7.50 18.96 -12.22
C GLY A 123 8.10 17.76 -11.52
N TYR A 124 7.22 16.99 -10.92
CA TYR A 124 7.50 15.75 -10.23
C TYR A 124 6.65 14.65 -10.85
N VAL A 125 7.22 13.45 -10.99
CA VAL A 125 6.52 12.25 -11.45
C VAL A 125 6.63 11.18 -10.38
N ARG A 126 5.58 10.39 -10.22
CA ARG A 126 5.60 9.21 -9.34
C ARG A 126 6.56 8.17 -9.90
N VAL A 127 7.40 7.61 -9.03
CA VAL A 127 8.28 6.49 -9.39
C VAL A 127 7.46 5.21 -9.30
N SER A 128 7.15 4.60 -10.44
CA SER A 128 6.58 3.25 -10.49
C SER A 128 7.75 2.27 -10.65
N LYS A 129 7.86 1.28 -9.76
CA LYS A 129 8.71 0.12 -10.01
C LYS A 129 8.08 -0.67 -11.15
N SER A 130 8.75 -0.70 -12.30
CA SER A 130 8.55 -1.70 -13.35
C SER A 130 9.22 -3.01 -12.98
#